data_AF-A0A9Q0DL97-F1
#
_entry.id   AF-A0A9Q0DL97-F1
#
_cell.length_a   1.000
_cell.length_b   1.000
_cell.length_c   1.000
_cell.angle_alpha   90.00
_cell.angle_beta   90.00
_cell.angle_gamma   90.00
#
_symmetry.space_group_name_H-M   'P 1'
#
loop_
_entity.id
_entity.type
_entity.pdbx_description
1 polymer ?
#
loop_
_entity_poly.entity_id
_entity_poly.type
_entity_poly.pdbx_seq_one_letter_code
_entity_poly.pdbx_strand_id
1 'polypeptide(L)'
;MADRSLGDPYSRYAAVARLMMDTFSMKCFDVSYDNYQRAMTNTSWDGPASGGGWQWVYQTCTEFGFYQSTDSPNQPFGGFPLPYHVKQCAQFYNVSAEALAEAVAQTNEYYGGYDIRTTRIVFPNGAIDPWHALGVTKDLSLELPAIFIAGTAHCANMYPARGQDLPQLAQARDHIGLLLQQWLKQ
;
A
#
# COMPACT_ATOMS: atom_id res chain seq x y z
N MET A 1 0.96 9.30 15.59
CA MET A 1 1.35 10.73 15.47
C MET A 1 0.34 11.73 16.05
N ALA A 2 -0.84 11.30 16.52
CA ALA A 2 -1.86 12.20 17.09
C ALA A 2 -1.72 12.42 18.61
N ASP A 3 -0.92 11.61 19.30
CA ASP A 3 -0.68 11.73 20.74
C ASP A 3 0.12 12.99 21.06
N ARG A 4 -0.59 14.03 21.51
CA ARG A 4 -0.02 15.36 21.81
C ARG A 4 0.89 15.36 23.04
N SER A 5 0.90 14.31 23.86
CA SER A 5 1.79 14.22 25.02
C SER A 5 3.26 14.09 24.63
N LEU A 6 3.54 13.59 23.41
CA LEU A 6 4.88 13.35 22.87
C LEU A 6 5.54 14.61 22.28
N GLY A 7 5.06 15.81 22.61
CA GLY A 7 5.62 17.08 22.17
C GLY A 7 5.06 17.58 20.83
N ASP A 8 5.82 18.42 20.14
CA ASP A 8 5.45 19.02 18.84
C ASP A 8 5.33 17.96 17.71
N PRO A 9 4.77 18.29 16.53
CA PRO A 9 4.61 17.32 15.44
C PRO A 9 5.89 16.59 15.04
N TYR A 10 7.04 17.27 15.06
CA TYR A 10 8.32 16.68 14.71
C TYR A 10 8.78 15.66 15.77
N SER A 11 8.63 15.99 17.05
CA SER A 11 8.92 15.11 18.18
C SER A 11 8.07 13.84 18.14
N ARG A 12 6.79 13.97 17.76
CA ARG A 12 5.88 12.83 17.55
C ARG A 12 6.31 11.95 16.39
N TYR A 13 6.75 12.54 15.29
CA TYR A 13 7.30 11.79 14.16
C TYR A 13 8.60 11.07 14.55
N ALA A 14 9.51 11.75 15.25
CA ALA A 14 10.75 11.16 15.76
C ALA A 14 10.50 10.01 16.74
N ALA A 15 9.47 10.09 17.58
CA ALA A 15 9.07 8.99 18.46
C ALA A 15 8.63 7.75 17.67
N VAL A 16 7.85 7.92 16.58
CA VAL A 16 7.47 6.83 15.69
C VAL A 16 8.71 6.26 14.96
N ALA A 17 9.59 7.13 14.48
CA ALA A 17 10.83 6.71 13.82
C ALA A 17 11.71 5.85 14.74
N ARG A 18 11.84 6.23 16.02
CA ARG A 18 12.54 5.42 17.05
C ARG A 18 11.85 4.09 17.30
N LEU A 19 10.52 4.09 17.47
CA LEU A 19 9.74 2.86 17.65
C LEU A 19 9.96 1.88 16.48
N MET A 20 9.96 2.38 15.24
CA MET A 20 10.23 1.55 14.06
C MET A 20 11.66 1.01 14.07
N MET A 21 12.65 1.85 14.36
CA MET A 21 14.05 1.40 14.47
C MET A 21 14.21 0.31 15.54
N ASP A 22 13.61 0.48 16.72
CA ASP A 22 13.66 -0.52 17.80
C ASP A 22 12.96 -1.82 17.38
N THR A 23 11.78 -1.71 16.76
CA THR A 23 10.97 -2.86 16.30
C THR A 23 11.72 -3.70 15.26
N PHE A 24 12.39 -3.04 14.32
CA PHE A 24 13.15 -3.69 13.26
C PHE A 24 14.63 -3.91 13.61
N SER A 25 15.04 -3.64 14.86
CA SER A 25 16.42 -3.76 15.33
C SER A 25 17.45 -2.97 14.48
N MET A 26 17.04 -1.80 13.98
CA MET A 26 17.86 -0.90 13.17
C MET A 26 18.51 0.17 14.04
N LYS A 27 19.77 0.53 13.74
CA LYS A 27 20.45 1.65 14.42
C LYS A 27 20.14 3.02 13.82
N CYS A 28 19.92 3.05 12.50
CA CYS A 28 19.61 4.24 11.73
C CYS A 28 18.86 3.85 10.45
N PHE A 29 18.18 4.84 9.85
CA PHE A 29 17.67 4.72 8.49
C PHE A 29 18.78 5.04 7.50
N ASP A 30 18.94 4.20 6.47
CA ASP A 30 19.77 4.54 5.33
C ASP A 30 19.05 5.56 4.46
N VAL A 31 19.69 6.72 4.27
CA VAL A 31 19.17 7.83 3.47
C VAL A 31 19.98 8.05 2.20
N SER A 32 20.97 7.20 1.92
CA SER A 32 21.82 7.31 0.74
C SER A 32 21.12 6.77 -0.50
N TYR A 33 20.93 7.64 -1.50
CA TYR A 33 20.38 7.24 -2.79
C TYR A 33 21.28 6.22 -3.50
N ASP A 34 22.61 6.34 -3.38
CA ASP A 34 23.55 5.42 -4.01
C ASP A 34 23.48 4.02 -3.38
N ASN A 35 23.24 3.93 -2.06
CA ASN A 35 23.01 2.65 -1.40
C ASN A 35 21.69 2.04 -1.86
N TYR A 36 20.64 2.85 -1.95
CA TYR A 36 19.34 2.41 -2.43
C TYR A 36 19.40 1.89 -3.87
N GLN A 37 20.06 2.62 -4.77
CA GLN A 37 20.29 2.17 -6.15
C GLN A 37 21.04 0.84 -6.17
N ARG A 38 22.16 0.73 -5.44
CA ARG A 38 22.92 -0.54 -5.37
C ARG A 38 22.08 -1.70 -4.87
N ALA A 39 21.18 -1.47 -3.92
CA ALA A 39 20.26 -2.49 -3.44
C ALA A 39 19.23 -2.89 -4.51
N MET A 40 18.64 -1.91 -5.19
CA MET A 40 17.61 -2.13 -6.21
C MET A 40 18.15 -2.61 -7.57
N THR A 41 19.45 -2.59 -7.79
CA THR A 41 20.09 -3.20 -8.98
C THR A 41 20.80 -4.51 -8.68
N ASN A 42 20.79 -4.98 -7.43
CA ASN A 42 21.42 -6.23 -7.05
C ASN A 42 20.48 -7.42 -7.33
N THR A 43 20.86 -8.26 -8.29
CA THR A 43 20.10 -9.43 -8.73
C THR A 43 20.48 -10.73 -8.01
N SER A 44 21.33 -10.67 -6.99
CA SER A 44 21.71 -11.83 -6.18
C SER A 44 20.54 -12.32 -5.33
N TRP A 45 20.43 -13.64 -5.18
CA TRP A 45 19.41 -14.30 -4.36
C TRP A 45 19.46 -13.90 -2.88
N ASP A 46 20.64 -13.53 -2.39
CA ASP A 46 20.90 -13.05 -1.03
C ASP A 46 21.13 -11.53 -0.96
N GLY A 47 20.79 -10.81 -2.03
CA GLY A 47 20.93 -9.35 -2.10
C GLY A 47 20.04 -8.63 -1.08
N PRO A 48 20.35 -7.35 -0.75
CA PRO A 48 19.62 -6.60 0.27
C PRO A 48 18.13 -6.36 -0.05
N ALA A 49 17.74 -6.44 -1.33
CA ALA A 49 16.35 -6.29 -1.78
C ALA A 49 15.66 -7.64 -2.14
N SER A 50 16.29 -8.78 -1.83
CA SER A 50 15.81 -10.11 -2.22
C SER A 50 14.53 -10.57 -1.52
N GLY A 51 14.14 -9.89 -0.43
CA GLY A 51 12.87 -10.12 0.27
C GLY A 51 11.61 -9.66 -0.49
N GLY A 52 11.70 -9.40 -1.80
CA GLY A 52 10.61 -8.94 -2.65
C GLY A 52 10.66 -7.45 -3.01
N GLY A 53 11.57 -6.67 -2.41
CA GLY A 53 11.68 -5.24 -2.66
C GLY A 53 12.05 -4.92 -4.10
N TRP A 54 13.01 -5.67 -4.67
CA TRP A 54 13.39 -5.55 -6.08
C TRP A 54 12.21 -5.82 -7.00
N GLN A 55 11.52 -6.94 -6.78
CA GLN A 55 10.37 -7.38 -7.60
C GLN A 55 9.23 -6.37 -7.52
N TRP A 56 8.93 -5.86 -6.33
CA TRP A 56 7.88 -4.88 -6.13
C TRP A 56 8.13 -3.57 -6.87
N VAL A 57 9.35 -3.02 -6.79
CA VAL A 57 9.68 -1.79 -7.52
C VAL A 57 9.71 -2.06 -9.02
N TYR A 58 10.19 -3.23 -9.46
CA TYR A 58 10.13 -3.62 -10.87
C TYR A 58 8.70 -3.66 -11.40
N GLN A 59 7.76 -4.33 -10.72
CA GLN A 59 6.34 -4.35 -11.10
C GLN A 59 5.72 -2.95 -11.09
N THR A 60 6.11 -2.11 -10.15
CA THR A 60 5.66 -0.72 -10.13
C THR A 60 6.14 0.04 -11.38
N CYS A 61 7.34 -0.26 -11.87
CA CYS A 61 7.91 0.34 -13.08
C CYS A 61 7.39 -0.26 -14.39
N THR A 62 6.86 -1.49 -14.39
CA THR A 62 6.47 -2.21 -15.62
C THR A 62 5.01 -2.59 -15.69
N GLU A 63 4.21 -2.28 -14.67
CA GLU A 63 2.78 -2.62 -14.60
C GLU A 63 1.99 -1.48 -13.95
N PHE A 64 2.23 -1.18 -12.68
CA PHE A 64 1.26 -0.43 -11.86
C PHE A 64 1.44 1.10 -11.86
N GLY A 65 2.66 1.62 -12.00
CA GLY A 65 2.92 3.06 -11.87
C GLY A 65 2.53 3.64 -10.50
N PHE A 66 2.61 2.81 -9.46
CA PHE A 66 2.08 3.09 -8.12
C PHE A 66 3.15 3.72 -7.21
N TYR A 67 3.12 5.05 -7.05
CA TYR A 67 4.13 5.78 -6.27
C TYR A 67 3.51 6.64 -5.16
N GLN A 68 4.12 6.65 -3.99
CA GLN A 68 3.77 7.58 -2.91
C GLN A 68 4.54 8.88 -3.14
N SER A 69 3.97 9.75 -3.97
CA SER A 69 4.62 11.00 -4.36
C SER A 69 4.22 12.19 -3.49
N THR A 70 5.02 13.26 -3.56
CA THR A 70 4.78 14.52 -2.82
C THR A 70 4.22 15.64 -3.69
N ASP A 71 3.56 15.31 -4.80
CA ASP A 71 3.06 16.32 -5.74
C ASP A 71 1.87 17.11 -5.17
N SER A 72 1.14 16.56 -4.19
CA SER A 72 0.02 17.24 -3.54
C SER A 72 0.49 18.32 -2.55
N PRO A 73 -0.14 19.50 -2.52
CA PRO A 73 0.11 20.51 -1.49
C PRO A 73 -0.55 20.19 -0.13
N ASN A 74 -1.43 19.18 -0.07
CA ASN A 74 -2.22 18.84 1.11
C ASN A 74 -1.57 17.74 1.98
N GLN A 75 -0.24 17.75 2.08
CA GLN A 75 0.52 16.75 2.84
C GLN A 75 1.86 17.36 3.34
N PRO A 76 2.46 16.84 4.41
CA PRO A 76 3.58 17.52 5.10
C PRO A 76 4.98 17.17 4.56
N PHE A 77 5.09 16.28 3.58
CA PHE A 77 6.33 15.74 3.03
C PHE A 77 6.75 16.42 1.71
N GLY A 78 8.02 16.29 1.35
CA GLY A 78 8.56 16.83 0.10
C GLY A 78 9.83 16.11 -0.35
N GLY A 79 10.26 16.36 -1.59
CA GLY A 79 11.52 15.86 -2.14
C GLY A 79 11.42 14.62 -3.02
N PHE A 80 10.23 14.04 -3.19
CA PHE A 80 10.02 12.83 -4.01
C PHE A 80 8.73 12.93 -4.86
N PRO A 81 8.66 13.90 -5.80
CA PRO A 81 7.54 14.04 -6.74
C PRO A 81 7.53 12.87 -7.75
N LEU A 82 6.47 12.70 -8.52
CA LEU A 82 6.36 11.62 -9.51
C LEU A 82 7.59 11.47 -10.44
N PRO A 83 8.19 12.56 -10.98
CA PRO A 83 9.40 12.45 -11.81
C PRO A 83 10.60 11.82 -11.10
N TYR A 84 10.70 11.93 -9.77
CA TYR A 84 11.74 11.26 -8.99
C TYR A 84 11.61 9.73 -9.10
N HIS A 85 10.39 9.21 -9.01
CA HIS A 85 10.12 7.77 -9.13
C HIS A 85 10.25 7.26 -10.56
N VAL A 86 9.74 8.01 -11.56
CA VAL A 86 9.90 7.65 -12.98
C VAL A 86 11.39 7.56 -13.37
N LYS A 87 12.22 8.47 -12.84
CA LYS A 87 13.67 8.43 -13.06
C LYS A 87 14.31 7.17 -12.47
N GLN A 88 13.85 6.68 -11.33
CA GLN A 88 14.34 5.43 -10.74
C GLN A 88 14.07 4.23 -11.66
N CYS A 89 12.89 4.17 -12.29
CA CYS A 89 12.57 3.09 -13.24
C CYS A 89 13.56 3.04 -14.42
N ALA A 90 13.90 4.21 -14.98
CA ALA A 90 14.92 4.31 -16.02
C ALA A 90 16.30 3.90 -15.51
N GLN A 91 16.69 4.34 -14.30
CA GLN A 91 18.02 4.09 -13.74
C GLN A 91 18.24 2.64 -13.28
N PHE A 92 17.23 2.00 -12.70
CA PHE A 92 17.38 0.69 -12.07
C PHE A 92 17.04 -0.45 -13.03
N TYR A 93 16.07 -0.23 -13.91
CA TYR A 93 15.47 -1.28 -14.75
C TYR A 93 15.46 -0.96 -16.24
N ASN A 94 16.03 0.17 -16.65
CA ASN A 94 16.05 0.63 -18.04
C ASN A 94 14.64 0.75 -18.65
N VAL A 95 13.65 1.15 -17.84
CA VAL A 95 12.27 1.38 -18.28
C VAL A 95 12.06 2.87 -18.51
N SER A 96 11.72 3.26 -19.74
CA SER A 96 11.45 4.67 -20.07
C SER A 96 10.11 5.14 -19.50
N ALA A 97 9.92 6.47 -19.43
CA ALA A 97 8.65 7.03 -18.97
C ALA A 97 7.48 6.64 -19.89
N GLU A 98 7.74 6.53 -21.20
CA GLU A 98 6.76 6.12 -22.20
C GLU A 98 6.38 4.64 -22.02
N ALA A 99 7.37 3.76 -21.84
CA ALA A 99 7.14 2.34 -21.60
C ALA A 99 6.36 2.11 -20.29
N LEU A 100 6.71 2.85 -19.23
CA LEU A 100 5.96 2.82 -17.97
C LEU A 100 4.50 3.28 -18.18
N ALA A 101 4.28 4.41 -18.86
CA ALA A 101 2.94 4.93 -19.08
C ALA A 101 2.08 3.98 -19.94
N GLU A 102 2.67 3.36 -20.96
CA GLU A 102 2.02 2.34 -21.77
C GLU A 102 1.66 1.11 -20.94
N ALA A 103 2.58 0.62 -20.10
CA ALA A 103 2.32 -0.53 -19.24
C ALA A 103 1.19 -0.27 -18.22
N VAL A 104 1.11 0.94 -17.66
CA VAL A 104 0.01 1.37 -16.79
C VAL A 104 -1.32 1.38 -17.56
N ALA A 105 -1.32 1.87 -18.80
CA ALA A 105 -2.52 1.85 -19.65
C ALA A 105 -2.96 0.41 -19.95
N GLN A 106 -2.03 -0.46 -20.35
CA GLN A 106 -2.29 -1.88 -20.61
C GLN A 106 -2.82 -2.61 -19.37
N THR A 107 -2.25 -2.34 -18.19
CA THR A 107 -2.70 -2.91 -16.91
C THR A 107 -4.14 -2.50 -16.60
N ASN A 108 -4.47 -1.22 -16.75
CA ASN A 108 -5.82 -0.73 -16.53
C ASN A 108 -6.82 -1.29 -17.56
N GLU A 109 -6.41 -1.43 -18.82
CA GLU A 109 -7.24 -2.05 -19.86
C GLU A 109 -7.49 -3.54 -19.55
N TYR A 110 -6.46 -4.27 -19.15
CA TYR A 110 -6.55 -5.69 -18.85
C TYR A 110 -7.46 -5.98 -17.64
N TYR A 111 -7.29 -5.22 -16.54
CA TYR A 111 -8.07 -5.42 -15.31
C TYR A 111 -9.39 -4.63 -15.25
N GLY A 112 -9.63 -3.73 -16.20
CA GLY A 112 -10.83 -2.88 -16.26
C GLY A 112 -10.79 -1.63 -15.36
N GLY A 113 -9.70 -1.38 -14.63
CA GLY A 113 -9.58 -0.24 -13.71
C GLY A 113 -10.71 -0.20 -12.69
N TYR A 114 -11.47 0.90 -12.66
CA TYR A 114 -12.68 1.03 -11.82
C TYR A 114 -13.96 0.45 -12.46
N ASP A 115 -13.93 0.09 -13.75
CA ASP A 115 -15.01 -0.61 -14.45
C ASP A 115 -14.90 -2.12 -14.24
N ILE A 116 -15.05 -2.54 -12.98
CA ILE A 116 -14.90 -3.93 -12.55
C ILE A 116 -16.12 -4.74 -13.00
N ARG A 117 -15.95 -5.58 -14.03
CA ARG A 117 -17.01 -6.42 -14.63
C ARG A 117 -16.94 -7.88 -14.20
N THR A 118 -17.03 -8.12 -12.91
CA THR A 118 -17.05 -9.48 -12.32
C THR A 118 -18.07 -9.55 -11.18
N THR A 119 -18.20 -10.69 -10.52
CA THR A 119 -19.10 -10.90 -9.38
C THR A 119 -18.38 -11.60 -8.23
N ARG A 120 -19.00 -11.60 -7.05
CA ARG A 120 -18.55 -12.34 -5.85
C ARG A 120 -17.17 -11.89 -5.36
N ILE A 121 -16.96 -10.58 -5.31
CA ILE A 121 -15.81 -9.96 -4.67
C ILE A 121 -16.30 -9.04 -3.57
N VAL A 122 -15.76 -9.21 -2.36
CA VAL A 122 -15.97 -8.29 -1.25
C VAL A 122 -14.72 -7.43 -1.07
N PHE A 123 -14.88 -6.11 -0.96
CA PHE A 123 -13.79 -5.15 -0.84
C PHE A 123 -13.69 -4.57 0.59
N PRO A 124 -13.02 -5.27 1.54
CA PRO A 124 -12.80 -4.74 2.87
C PRO A 124 -11.70 -3.68 2.88
N ASN A 125 -11.98 -2.51 3.44
CA ASN A 125 -11.02 -1.42 3.58
C ASN A 125 -11.10 -0.80 4.97
N GLY A 126 -9.95 -0.55 5.59
CA GLY A 126 -9.88 0.13 6.89
C GLY A 126 -9.88 1.65 6.75
N ALA A 127 -10.64 2.36 7.57
CA ALA A 127 -10.77 3.82 7.45
C ALA A 127 -9.50 4.62 7.79
N ILE A 128 -8.55 4.01 8.50
CA ILE A 128 -7.25 4.63 8.83
C ILE A 128 -6.18 4.25 7.78
N ASP A 129 -6.40 3.17 7.04
CA ASP A 129 -5.45 2.67 6.05
C ASP A 129 -5.36 3.64 4.85
N PRO A 130 -4.22 4.32 4.59
CA PRO A 130 -4.14 5.25 3.46
C PRO A 130 -4.41 4.58 2.10
N TRP A 131 -4.24 3.26 1.99
CA TRP A 131 -4.49 2.52 0.75
C TRP A 131 -5.97 2.46 0.34
N HIS A 132 -6.91 2.70 1.26
CA HIS A 132 -8.34 2.69 0.91
C HIS A 132 -8.69 3.72 -0.16
N ALA A 133 -7.90 4.81 -0.29
CA ALA A 133 -8.12 5.86 -1.27
C ALA A 133 -7.97 5.38 -2.72
N LEU A 134 -7.29 4.24 -2.94
CA LEU A 134 -7.11 3.61 -4.25
C LEU A 134 -7.94 2.34 -4.41
N GLY A 135 -8.79 2.03 -3.42
CA GLY A 135 -9.65 0.86 -3.41
C GLY A 135 -11.12 1.18 -3.65
N VAL A 136 -11.97 0.16 -3.52
CA VAL A 136 -13.43 0.27 -3.57
C VAL A 136 -13.96 0.40 -2.14
N THR A 137 -14.50 1.58 -1.81
CA THR A 137 -15.01 1.89 -0.46
C THR A 137 -16.53 2.03 -0.39
N LYS A 138 -17.22 1.78 -1.50
CA LYS A 138 -18.68 1.77 -1.64
C LYS A 138 -19.07 0.63 -2.56
N ASP A 139 -20.24 0.06 -2.32
CA ASP A 139 -20.77 -1.03 -3.14
C ASP A 139 -20.83 -0.60 -4.61
N LEU A 140 -20.30 -1.45 -5.50
CA LEU A 140 -20.43 -1.26 -6.95
C LEU A 140 -21.72 -1.91 -7.47
N SER A 141 -22.12 -3.02 -6.87
CA SER A 141 -23.38 -3.72 -7.11
C SER A 141 -23.70 -4.65 -5.92
N LEU A 142 -24.85 -5.31 -5.95
CA LEU A 142 -25.22 -6.32 -4.94
C LEU A 142 -24.21 -7.48 -4.87
N GLU A 143 -23.54 -7.81 -5.97
CA GLU A 143 -22.55 -8.89 -6.06
C GLU A 143 -21.11 -8.40 -5.85
N LEU A 144 -20.92 -7.10 -5.66
CA LEU A 144 -19.63 -6.43 -5.44
C LEU A 144 -19.70 -5.48 -4.23
N PRO A 145 -19.94 -5.99 -3.01
CA PRO A 145 -20.04 -5.17 -1.81
C PRO A 145 -18.69 -4.64 -1.34
N ALA A 146 -18.69 -3.44 -0.77
CA ALA A 146 -17.55 -2.86 -0.06
C ALA A 146 -17.83 -2.83 1.45
N ILE A 147 -16.82 -3.15 2.26
CA ILE A 147 -16.92 -3.10 3.72
C ILE A 147 -15.89 -2.11 4.23
N PHE A 148 -16.35 -0.89 4.53
CA PHE A 148 -15.49 0.18 5.03
C PHE A 148 -15.48 0.21 6.56
N ILE A 149 -14.38 -0.25 7.16
CA ILE A 149 -14.25 -0.58 8.58
C ILE A 149 -13.67 0.60 9.34
N ALA A 150 -14.54 1.32 10.05
CA ALA A 150 -14.15 2.46 10.89
C ALA A 150 -13.13 2.04 11.97
N GLY A 151 -12.10 2.85 12.16
CA GLY A 151 -11.11 2.68 13.23
C GLY A 151 -10.02 1.63 12.98
N THR A 152 -9.98 1.02 11.79
CA THR A 152 -8.99 -0.01 11.46
C THR A 152 -7.99 0.46 10.39
N ALA A 153 -6.77 -0.07 10.47
CA ALA A 153 -5.69 0.18 9.54
C ALA A 153 -5.54 -0.99 8.55
N HIS A 154 -4.40 -1.03 7.87
CA HIS A 154 -4.15 -1.93 6.74
C HIS A 154 -4.43 -3.41 7.05
N CYS A 155 -5.34 -3.99 6.27
CA CYS A 155 -5.71 -5.40 6.29
C CYS A 155 -6.06 -5.96 7.70
N ALA A 156 -6.60 -5.13 8.59
CA ALA A 156 -6.90 -5.52 9.97
C ALA A 156 -7.79 -6.77 10.06
N ASN A 157 -8.71 -6.94 9.10
CA ASN A 157 -9.62 -8.08 8.99
C ASN A 157 -8.90 -9.42 8.80
N MET A 158 -7.69 -9.43 8.22
CA MET A 158 -6.95 -10.66 7.91
C MET A 158 -6.18 -11.24 9.11
N TYR A 159 -5.96 -10.45 10.16
CA TYR A 159 -5.29 -10.94 11.37
C TYR A 159 -6.23 -11.82 12.21
N PRO A 160 -5.69 -12.74 13.03
CA PRO A 160 -6.47 -13.50 13.99
C PRO A 160 -7.30 -12.60 14.90
N ALA A 161 -8.49 -13.08 15.29
CA ALA A 161 -9.38 -12.36 16.19
C ALA A 161 -8.75 -12.21 17.59
N ARG A 162 -8.94 -11.05 18.21
CA ARG A 162 -8.46 -10.73 19.56
C ARG A 162 -9.58 -10.13 20.39
N GLY A 163 -9.51 -10.28 21.71
CA GLY A 163 -10.50 -9.69 22.63
C GLY A 163 -10.51 -8.16 22.64
N GLN A 164 -9.45 -7.52 22.13
CA GLN A 164 -9.33 -6.05 22.02
C GLN A 164 -9.77 -5.51 20.65
N ASP A 165 -10.22 -6.37 19.73
CA ASP A 165 -10.64 -5.91 18.42
C ASP A 165 -11.89 -5.02 18.52
N LEU A 166 -11.94 -3.98 17.67
CA LEU A 166 -13.08 -3.08 17.62
C LEU A 166 -14.36 -3.83 17.20
N PRO A 167 -15.54 -3.49 17.74
CA PRO A 167 -16.80 -4.11 17.33
C PRO A 167 -17.03 -4.08 15.81
N GLN A 168 -16.64 -2.98 15.15
CA GLN A 168 -16.74 -2.82 13.70
C GLN A 168 -15.89 -3.84 12.94
N LEU A 169 -14.72 -4.21 13.46
CA LEU A 169 -13.86 -5.22 12.86
C LEU A 169 -14.47 -6.62 12.99
N ALA A 170 -15.05 -6.94 14.15
CA ALA A 170 -15.75 -8.21 14.35
C ALA A 170 -16.95 -8.32 13.40
N GLN A 171 -17.79 -7.29 13.33
CA GLN A 171 -18.94 -7.24 12.42
C GLN A 171 -18.54 -7.37 10.94
N ALA A 172 -17.42 -6.74 10.55
CA ALA A 172 -16.89 -6.87 9.20
C ALA A 172 -16.49 -8.32 8.88
N ARG A 173 -15.80 -9.01 9.80
CA ARG A 173 -15.43 -10.42 9.63
C ARG A 173 -16.65 -11.34 9.55
N ASP A 174 -17.66 -11.10 10.39
CA ASP A 174 -18.91 -11.87 10.36
C ASP A 174 -19.64 -11.68 9.02
N HIS A 175 -19.75 -10.44 8.54
CA HIS A 175 -20.38 -10.15 7.24
C HIS A 175 -19.62 -10.81 6.08
N ILE A 176 -18.28 -10.70 6.05
CA ILE A 176 -17.44 -11.41 5.05
C ILE A 176 -17.71 -12.92 5.13
N GLY A 177 -17.75 -13.50 6.33
CA GLY A 177 -18.05 -14.91 6.54
C GLY A 177 -19.40 -15.34 5.97
N LEU A 178 -20.44 -14.52 6.15
CA LEU A 178 -21.78 -14.77 5.59
C LEU A 178 -21.78 -14.73 4.05
N LEU A 179 -21.11 -13.75 3.44
CA LEU A 179 -20.98 -13.66 1.97
C LEU A 179 -20.29 -14.90 1.41
N LEU A 180 -19.17 -15.31 2.01
CA LEU A 180 -18.44 -16.52 1.60
C LEU A 180 -19.30 -17.77 1.74
N GLN A 181 -20.03 -17.94 2.85
CA GLN A 181 -20.95 -19.06 3.04
C GLN A 181 -22.08 -19.09 2.01
N GLN A 182 -22.60 -17.92 1.62
CA GLN A 182 -23.62 -17.82 0.58
C GLN A 182 -23.08 -18.21 -0.80
N TRP A 183 -21.86 -17.78 -1.13
CA TRP A 183 -21.22 -18.10 -2.41
C TRP A 183 -20.83 -19.57 -2.54
N LEU A 184 -20.44 -20.22 -1.43
CA LEU A 184 -20.08 -21.64 -1.40
C LEU A 184 -21.28 -22.60 -1.51
N LYS A 185 -22.50 -22.11 -1.30
CA LYS A 185 -23.73 -22.92 -1.42
C LYS A 185 -24.30 -22.99 -2.84
N GLN A 186 -23.71 -22.25 -3.78
CA GLN A 186 -24.13 -22.18 -5.19
C GLN A 186 -23.26 -23.08 -6.05
#